data_AF-A0A3R7AXS6-F1
#
_entry.id   AF-A0A3R7AXS6-F1
#
_cell.length_a   1.000
_cell.length_b   1.000
_cell.length_c   1.000
_cell.angle_alpha   90.00
_cell.angle_beta   90.00
_cell.angle_gamma   90.00
#
_symmetry.space_group_name_H-M   'P 1'
#
loop_
_entity.id
_entity.type
_entity.pdbx_description
1 polymer ?
#
loop_
_entity_poly.entity_id
_entity_poly.type
_entity_poly.pdbx_seq_one_letter_code
_entity_poly.pdbx_strand_id
1 'polypeptide(L)'
;WWGEGEQGYSSWIIKWGYFDALYWTRAVLVRYGAVRGVTAHEIGHTLGLNRYREEYDEYPYFGKEIKGLILKNGQIYNVSRENEKVAAFGPGTGKVYCFMGSNPDYPSAIWVCDETYKELFKYLKDPPEERILYVSGIIYKNDTVKLDNCYILKGEPDVPVGPLNEGKYKVQCISSSGKILYSANFGTELKNEFMAFGFSIPLPDETSTVAIKKGEEILNFIYKTPNSPAVEIIKPSGGEVKDETLDIEWKAEDPDGDKMYYSILYSYNEGESWIALAMEINETKYTINLSKLPGGDQCLIKVVATDGFNIGYDVSESFTVNDKAPLALIKSPKDGEKFEIGEEVSLKGIAYDLEDTEHSELTVEWSSSLDGILGYEEELKIDNLSKGKHEITFTVTDSMGNVGESKIIITIGREEESFIGGLLTWEPVAGYLIIIITIVIITVISIKRRKGRK
;
A
#
# COMPACT_ATOMS: atom_id res chain seq x y z
N TRP A 1 43.94 14.77 -1.69
CA TRP A 1 43.83 14.62 -0.23
C TRP A 1 44.27 13.23 0.25
N TRP A 2 45.11 12.48 -0.49
CA TRP A 2 45.76 11.23 -0.04
C TRP A 2 47.13 11.06 -0.75
N GLY A 3 48.13 10.51 -0.05
CA GLY A 3 49.52 10.33 -0.50
C GLY A 3 49.89 8.90 -0.93
N GLU A 4 51.11 8.68 -1.42
CA GLU A 4 51.58 7.36 -1.92
C GLU A 4 51.52 6.27 -0.85
N GLY A 5 50.83 5.17 -1.15
CA GLY A 5 50.86 3.92 -0.36
C GLY A 5 49.55 3.47 0.27
N GLU A 6 48.46 4.26 0.20
CA GLU A 6 47.19 3.89 0.81
C GLU A 6 46.19 3.35 -0.23
N GLN A 7 45.71 2.12 -0.02
CA GLN A 7 44.72 1.44 -0.85
C GLN A 7 43.36 1.37 -0.14
N GLY A 8 42.32 1.80 -0.85
CA GLY A 8 40.92 1.45 -0.61
C GLY A 8 40.26 1.15 -1.97
N TYR A 9 39.75 -0.06 -2.13
CA TYR A 9 39.32 -0.68 -3.39
C TYR A 9 38.23 0.11 -4.14
N SER A 10 38.28 0.05 -5.47
CA SER A 10 37.44 0.77 -6.42
C SER A 10 36.30 -0.07 -6.99
N SER A 11 35.24 0.59 -7.47
CA SER A 11 34.73 0.50 -8.86
C SER A 11 33.63 1.57 -8.99
N TRP A 12 33.63 2.61 -9.84
CA TRP A 12 34.32 2.93 -11.09
C TRP A 12 34.54 4.45 -11.16
N ILE A 13 35.68 4.91 -11.68
CA ILE A 13 35.85 6.33 -12.06
C ILE A 13 35.28 6.48 -13.47
N ILE A 14 34.22 7.27 -13.65
CA ILE A 14 33.79 7.71 -14.99
C ILE A 14 34.42 9.07 -15.26
N LYS A 15 35.44 9.13 -16.12
CA LYS A 15 36.00 10.40 -16.60
C LYS A 15 35.16 10.96 -17.73
N TRP A 16 34.46 12.06 -17.49
CA TRP A 16 33.81 12.90 -18.51
C TRP A 16 34.66 14.17 -18.76
N GLY A 17 35.72 14.04 -19.55
CA GLY A 17 36.57 15.20 -19.92
C GLY A 17 37.26 15.89 -18.72
N TYR A 18 37.08 17.21 -18.56
CA TYR A 18 37.74 18.05 -17.53
C TYR A 18 37.12 17.98 -16.10
N PHE A 19 36.26 16.99 -15.83
CA PHE A 19 35.58 16.82 -14.56
C PHE A 19 35.83 15.42 -13.99
N ASP A 20 36.20 15.37 -12.70
CA ASP A 20 36.23 14.15 -11.90
C ASP A 20 35.11 14.24 -10.85
N ALA A 21 34.22 13.25 -10.80
CA ALA A 21 33.25 13.04 -9.73
C ALA A 21 33.49 11.66 -9.11
N LEU A 22 33.43 11.58 -7.78
CA LEU A 22 33.67 10.36 -7.01
C LEU A 22 32.38 9.98 -6.28
N TYR A 23 31.92 8.76 -6.50
CA TYR A 23 30.77 8.17 -5.82
C TYR A 23 31.22 7.54 -4.51
N TRP A 24 30.65 8.00 -3.39
CA TRP A 24 30.71 7.30 -2.11
C TRP A 24 29.28 6.93 -1.72
N THR A 25 29.06 5.70 -1.25
CA THR A 25 27.76 5.30 -0.73
C THR A 25 27.35 6.25 0.39
N ARG A 26 26.27 7.01 0.16
CA ARG A 26 25.67 8.06 1.02
C ARG A 26 26.32 9.46 1.01
N ALA A 27 27.14 9.83 0.02
CA ALA A 27 27.59 11.22 -0.12
C ALA A 27 27.73 11.66 -1.59
N VAL A 28 27.18 12.83 -1.93
CA VAL A 28 27.36 13.50 -3.24
C VAL A 28 28.41 14.60 -3.11
N LEU A 29 29.51 14.49 -3.85
CA LEU A 29 30.51 15.55 -3.99
C LEU A 29 30.30 16.32 -5.29
N VAL A 30 29.71 17.52 -5.19
CA VAL A 30 29.53 18.43 -6.34
C VAL A 30 30.68 19.44 -6.38
N ARG A 31 31.32 19.57 -7.54
CA ARG A 31 32.42 20.54 -7.75
C ARG A 31 31.91 21.98 -7.59
N TYR A 32 32.67 22.80 -6.86
CA TYR A 32 32.42 24.24 -6.74
C TYR A 32 32.36 24.91 -8.13
N GLY A 33 31.25 25.60 -8.43
CA GLY A 33 30.97 26.21 -9.74
C GLY A 33 30.17 25.34 -10.72
N ALA A 34 29.56 24.23 -10.28
CA ALA A 34 28.67 23.41 -11.10
C ALA A 34 27.44 24.19 -11.60
N VAL A 35 26.89 23.76 -12.75
CA VAL A 35 25.74 24.37 -13.40
C VAL A 35 24.46 24.15 -12.57
N ARG A 36 23.52 25.11 -12.60
CA ARG A 36 22.24 25.05 -11.86
C ARG A 36 21.48 23.76 -12.22
N GLY A 37 21.15 22.94 -11.22
CA GLY A 37 20.41 21.67 -11.37
C GLY A 37 21.25 20.39 -11.21
N VAL A 38 22.58 20.47 -11.31
CA VAL A 38 23.48 19.30 -11.18
C VAL A 38 23.42 18.70 -9.78
N THR A 39 23.43 19.52 -8.73
CA THR A 39 23.36 19.02 -7.35
C THR A 39 22.08 18.21 -7.07
N ALA A 40 20.92 18.70 -7.52
CA ALA A 40 19.64 18.00 -7.33
C ALA A 40 19.57 16.70 -8.14
N HIS A 41 20.13 16.69 -9.34
CA HIS A 41 20.27 15.50 -10.18
C HIS A 41 21.09 14.40 -9.49
N GLU A 42 22.27 14.74 -8.98
CA GLU A 42 23.16 13.78 -8.31
C GLU A 42 22.61 13.31 -6.96
N ILE A 43 21.86 14.16 -6.25
CA ILE A 43 21.15 13.78 -5.03
C ILE A 43 20.05 12.75 -5.32
N GLY A 44 19.33 12.86 -6.44
CA GLY A 44 18.31 11.88 -6.81
C GLY A 44 18.87 10.47 -6.95
N HIS A 45 20.04 10.32 -7.58
CA HIS A 45 20.73 9.04 -7.65
C HIS A 45 21.08 8.46 -6.28
N THR A 46 21.42 9.30 -5.30
CA THR A 46 21.76 8.82 -3.94
C THR A 46 20.56 8.39 -3.10
N LEU A 47 19.34 8.80 -3.45
CA LEU A 47 18.11 8.47 -2.74
C LEU A 47 17.29 7.34 -3.41
N GLY A 48 17.93 6.53 -4.26
CA GLY A 48 17.26 5.38 -4.87
C GLY A 48 16.39 5.70 -6.08
N LEU A 49 16.39 6.94 -6.58
CA LEU A 49 15.91 7.26 -7.92
C LEU A 49 16.93 6.81 -8.98
N ASN A 50 17.31 5.53 -8.95
CA ASN A 50 17.23 4.63 -10.10
C ASN A 50 17.59 3.18 -9.73
N ARG A 51 16.59 2.30 -9.80
CA ARG A 51 16.65 0.95 -10.41
C ARG A 51 15.19 0.52 -10.61
N TYR A 52 14.81 0.14 -11.84
CA TYR A 52 13.53 -0.50 -12.23
C TYR A 52 12.34 0.35 -12.75
N ARG A 53 12.49 1.65 -13.08
CA ARG A 53 11.57 2.33 -14.02
C ARG A 53 12.31 3.13 -15.09
N GLU A 54 11.73 3.12 -16.29
CA GLU A 54 12.32 3.61 -17.54
C GLU A 54 12.40 5.15 -17.60
N GLU A 55 13.56 5.70 -18.01
CA GLU A 55 13.83 7.17 -18.04
C GLU A 55 13.40 7.87 -19.33
N TYR A 56 12.73 7.16 -20.24
CA TYR A 56 12.54 7.58 -21.63
C TYR A 56 11.11 7.31 -22.12
N ASP A 57 10.58 8.21 -22.97
CA ASP A 57 9.25 8.07 -23.57
C ASP A 57 9.24 8.50 -25.05
N GLU A 58 8.27 7.99 -25.81
CA GLU A 58 8.02 8.35 -27.19
C GLU A 58 7.14 9.60 -27.28
N TYR A 59 7.64 10.65 -27.96
CA TYR A 59 6.88 11.89 -28.22
C TYR A 59 6.20 12.60 -27.02
N PRO A 60 6.84 12.77 -25.84
CA PRO A 60 6.33 13.70 -24.85
C PRO A 60 6.41 15.14 -25.39
N TYR A 61 5.33 15.89 -25.18
CA TYR A 61 5.15 17.26 -25.67
C TYR A 61 6.26 18.24 -25.20
N PHE A 62 7.07 17.85 -24.19
CA PHE A 62 8.06 18.71 -23.52
C PHE A 62 9.40 18.03 -23.15
N GLY A 63 9.74 16.87 -23.72
CA GLY A 63 11.02 16.19 -23.43
C GLY A 63 12.22 16.67 -24.25
N LYS A 64 13.44 16.23 -23.92
CA LYS A 64 14.64 16.41 -24.79
C LYS A 64 14.88 15.19 -25.67
N GLU A 65 14.91 15.38 -26.99
CA GLU A 65 15.14 14.30 -27.94
C GLU A 65 16.54 13.69 -27.73
N ILE A 66 16.61 12.37 -27.61
CA ILE A 66 17.82 11.59 -27.41
C ILE A 66 18.22 10.92 -28.72
N LYS A 67 19.48 11.11 -29.12
CA LYS A 67 20.08 10.50 -30.32
C LYS A 67 21.37 9.80 -29.91
N GLY A 68 21.27 8.55 -29.45
CA GLY A 68 22.42 7.79 -28.96
C GLY A 68 22.05 6.44 -28.35
N LEU A 69 22.92 5.91 -27.50
CA LEU A 69 22.66 4.66 -26.77
C LEU A 69 21.76 4.90 -25.56
N ILE A 70 20.85 3.97 -25.27
CA ILE A 70 20.02 3.94 -24.07
C ILE A 70 20.03 2.53 -23.45
N LEU A 71 19.61 2.42 -22.19
CA LEU A 71 19.40 1.15 -21.50
C LEU A 71 17.89 0.96 -21.25
N LYS A 72 17.33 -0.14 -21.74
CA LYS A 72 15.91 -0.49 -21.55
C LYS A 72 15.80 -1.99 -21.28
N ASN A 73 15.03 -2.38 -20.27
CA ASN A 73 14.86 -3.79 -19.87
C ASN A 73 16.20 -4.56 -19.74
N GLY A 74 17.23 -3.89 -19.20
CA GLY A 74 18.55 -4.49 -18.97
C GLY A 74 19.42 -4.68 -20.22
N GLN A 75 18.98 -4.20 -21.39
CA GLN A 75 19.72 -4.30 -22.65
C GLN A 75 20.00 -2.91 -23.26
N ILE A 76 21.14 -2.78 -23.95
CA ILE A 76 21.61 -1.51 -24.52
C ILE A 76 21.18 -1.41 -25.99
N TYR A 77 20.56 -0.31 -26.36
CA TYR A 77 20.07 -0.04 -27.72
C TYR A 77 20.59 1.30 -28.23
N ASN A 78 21.00 1.38 -29.51
CA ASN A 78 21.37 2.64 -30.15
C ASN A 78 20.20 3.29 -30.89
N VAL A 79 19.51 4.24 -30.25
CA VAL A 79 18.32 4.89 -30.81
C VAL A 79 18.63 5.86 -31.96
N SER A 80 19.91 6.13 -32.26
CA SER A 80 20.31 6.81 -33.51
C SER A 80 20.21 5.90 -34.75
N ARG A 81 20.05 4.58 -34.57
CA ARG A 81 19.85 3.60 -35.63
C ARG A 81 18.42 3.09 -35.59
N GLU A 82 17.73 3.16 -36.73
CA GLU A 82 16.29 2.91 -36.79
C GLU A 82 15.91 1.50 -36.33
N ASN A 83 16.70 0.49 -36.72
CA ASN A 83 16.45 -0.91 -36.36
C ASN A 83 16.61 -1.20 -34.85
N GLU A 84 17.59 -0.59 -34.19
CA GLU A 84 17.81 -0.77 -32.75
C GLU A 84 16.81 0.04 -31.92
N LYS A 85 16.41 1.22 -32.41
CA LYS A 85 15.32 2.01 -31.82
C LYS A 85 13.99 1.26 -31.89
N VAL A 86 13.67 0.65 -33.03
CA VAL A 86 12.49 -0.19 -33.22
C VAL A 86 12.55 -1.45 -32.35
N ALA A 87 13.73 -2.03 -32.15
CA ALA A 87 13.89 -3.16 -31.23
C ALA A 87 13.66 -2.77 -29.75
N ALA A 88 14.00 -1.53 -29.38
CA ALA A 88 13.80 -1.01 -28.03
C ALA A 88 12.35 -0.57 -27.76
N PHE A 89 11.67 0.02 -28.75
CA PHE A 89 10.39 0.71 -28.52
C PHE A 89 9.23 0.25 -29.41
N GLY A 90 9.50 -0.48 -30.49
CA GLY A 90 8.50 -1.01 -31.41
C GLY A 90 8.58 -0.41 -32.83
N PRO A 91 7.93 -1.03 -33.82
CA PRO A 91 7.94 -0.53 -35.19
C PRO A 91 7.05 0.72 -35.33
N GLY A 92 7.57 1.76 -36.00
CA GLY A 92 6.88 3.04 -36.17
C GLY A 92 7.24 4.10 -35.12
N THR A 93 8.10 3.77 -34.16
CA THR A 93 8.65 4.71 -33.17
C THR A 93 9.34 5.88 -33.86
N GLY A 94 8.97 7.10 -33.48
CA GLY A 94 9.61 8.30 -34.03
C GLY A 94 10.78 8.80 -33.17
N LYS A 95 10.62 9.96 -32.54
CA LYS A 95 11.66 10.58 -31.70
C LYS A 95 11.52 10.12 -30.25
N VAL A 96 12.64 9.74 -29.63
CA VAL A 96 12.72 9.27 -28.24
C VAL A 96 13.23 10.41 -27.36
N TYR A 97 12.68 10.60 -26.17
CA TYR A 97 13.01 11.74 -25.31
C TYR A 97 13.36 11.33 -23.89
N CYS A 98 14.27 12.07 -23.25
CA CYS A 98 14.53 11.98 -21.81
C CYS A 98 13.59 12.91 -21.06
N PHE A 99 12.91 12.41 -20.02
CA PHE A 99 11.96 13.22 -19.24
C PHE A 99 12.64 14.16 -18.21
N MET A 100 13.98 14.08 -18.07
CA MET A 100 14.79 14.87 -17.13
C MET A 100 15.77 15.86 -17.80
N GLY A 101 15.54 16.27 -19.07
CA GLY A 101 16.48 17.12 -19.84
C GLY A 101 15.88 18.36 -20.53
N SER A 102 16.71 19.39 -20.82
CA SER A 102 16.32 20.62 -21.58
C SER A 102 16.22 20.40 -23.07
N ASN A 103 15.24 21.08 -23.66
CA ASN A 103 15.27 21.47 -25.06
C ASN A 103 16.24 22.67 -25.30
N PRO A 104 17.19 22.61 -26.25
CA PRO A 104 18.12 23.70 -26.57
C PRO A 104 17.47 24.98 -27.15
N ASP A 105 16.21 24.95 -27.60
CA ASP A 105 15.51 26.15 -28.12
C ASP A 105 14.79 27.00 -27.04
N TYR A 106 14.78 26.55 -25.78
CA TYR A 106 14.16 27.26 -24.65
C TYR A 106 15.14 27.41 -23.46
N PRO A 107 15.80 28.57 -23.28
CA PRO A 107 16.94 28.72 -22.37
C PRO A 107 16.57 29.06 -20.91
N SER A 108 15.46 28.55 -20.36
CA SER A 108 15.16 28.77 -18.93
C SER A 108 14.42 27.60 -18.28
N ALA A 109 15.18 26.88 -17.45
CA ALA A 109 14.78 25.87 -16.46
C ALA A 109 14.52 24.44 -17.00
N ILE A 110 15.59 23.63 -16.98
CA ILE A 110 15.46 22.20 -16.73
C ILE A 110 15.18 22.07 -15.24
N TRP A 111 14.02 21.56 -14.88
CA TRP A 111 13.76 21.03 -13.55
C TRP A 111 13.30 19.58 -13.72
N VAL A 112 13.38 18.80 -12.66
CA VAL A 112 12.60 17.56 -12.55
C VAL A 112 11.12 17.92 -12.68
N CYS A 113 10.23 17.06 -13.18
CA CYS A 113 8.81 17.44 -13.20
C CYS A 113 8.30 17.70 -11.76
N ASP A 114 7.24 18.50 -11.59
CA ASP A 114 6.73 18.87 -10.25
C ASP A 114 6.49 17.65 -9.35
N GLU A 115 6.08 16.52 -9.92
CA GLU A 115 5.84 15.28 -9.19
C GLU A 115 7.16 14.64 -8.71
N THR A 116 8.15 14.51 -9.59
CA THR A 116 9.50 14.04 -9.21
C THR A 116 10.17 15.01 -8.23
N TYR A 117 9.89 16.30 -8.33
CA TYR A 117 10.35 17.30 -7.36
C TYR A 117 9.74 17.08 -5.99
N LYS A 118 8.41 16.89 -5.90
CA LYS A 118 7.73 16.66 -4.63
C LYS A 118 8.22 15.40 -3.95
N GLU A 119 8.43 14.32 -4.69
CA GLU A 119 8.99 13.08 -4.14
C GLU A 119 10.44 13.30 -3.66
N LEU A 120 11.32 13.86 -4.50
CA LEU A 120 12.68 14.24 -4.09
C LEU A 120 12.69 15.13 -2.85
N PHE A 121 11.83 16.14 -2.83
CA PHE A 121 11.70 17.07 -1.72
C PHE A 121 11.21 16.35 -0.48
N LYS A 122 10.20 15.48 -0.58
CA LYS A 122 9.70 14.66 0.54
C LYS A 122 10.77 13.74 1.12
N TYR A 123 11.59 13.10 0.29
CA TYR A 123 12.68 12.22 0.73
C TYR A 123 13.90 12.98 1.29
N LEU A 124 14.17 14.20 0.79
CA LEU A 124 15.30 15.04 1.24
C LEU A 124 14.97 15.91 2.43
N LYS A 125 13.70 16.15 2.63
CA LYS A 125 13.18 16.90 3.75
C LYS A 125 13.21 15.97 4.94
N ASP A 126 14.30 16.02 5.68
CA ASP A 126 14.20 15.73 7.11
C ASP A 126 13.01 16.55 7.62
N PRO A 127 11.92 15.93 8.12
CA PRO A 127 10.90 16.70 8.77
C PRO A 127 11.63 17.52 9.83
N PRO A 128 11.46 18.85 9.83
CA PRO A 128 12.16 19.69 10.77
C PRO A 128 11.83 19.15 12.16
N GLU A 129 12.82 19.05 13.02
CA GLU A 129 12.66 18.74 14.45
C GLU A 129 11.88 19.84 15.21
N GLU A 130 11.18 20.70 14.47
CA GLU A 130 10.34 21.78 14.97
C GLU A 130 9.11 21.20 15.66
N ARG A 131 8.78 21.82 16.79
CA ARG A 131 7.57 21.50 17.54
C ARG A 131 6.37 22.07 16.81
N ILE A 132 5.44 21.20 16.49
CA ILE A 132 4.14 21.56 15.94
C ILE A 132 3.05 21.15 16.93
N LEU A 133 1.87 21.75 16.77
CA LEU A 133 0.70 21.43 17.55
C LEU A 133 -0.38 20.90 16.61
N TYR A 134 -0.79 19.66 16.82
CA TYR A 134 -1.98 19.12 16.19
C TYR A 134 -3.23 19.63 16.92
N VAL A 135 -4.13 20.26 16.18
CA VAL A 135 -5.39 20.81 16.69
C VAL A 135 -6.52 20.21 15.88
N SER A 136 -7.54 19.69 16.56
CA SER A 136 -8.70 19.09 15.92
C SER A 136 -10.00 19.35 16.69
N GLY A 137 -11.12 19.14 16.01
CA GLY A 137 -12.43 19.28 16.62
C GLY A 137 -13.57 19.35 15.62
N ILE A 138 -14.73 19.73 16.13
CA ILE A 138 -15.98 19.87 15.36
C ILE A 138 -16.53 21.27 15.57
N ILE A 139 -16.81 21.97 14.47
CA ILE A 139 -17.56 23.23 14.47
C ILE A 139 -19.00 22.94 14.03
N TYR A 140 -19.97 23.26 14.85
CA TYR A 140 -21.39 23.12 14.56
C TYR A 140 -21.96 24.38 13.89
N LYS A 141 -23.08 24.24 13.19
CA LYS A 141 -23.75 25.33 12.46
C LYS A 141 -24.23 26.49 13.33
N ASN A 142 -24.45 26.24 14.62
CA ASN A 142 -24.75 27.27 15.62
C ASN A 142 -23.48 27.98 16.16
N ASP A 143 -22.33 27.81 15.49
CA ASP A 143 -21.02 28.34 15.85
C ASP A 143 -20.46 27.81 17.19
N THR A 144 -21.04 26.77 17.77
CA THR A 144 -20.41 26.07 18.90
C THR A 144 -19.26 25.21 18.38
N VAL A 145 -18.16 25.15 19.15
CA VAL A 145 -16.99 24.34 18.80
C VAL A 145 -16.76 23.34 19.91
N LYS A 146 -16.66 22.06 19.55
CA LYS A 146 -16.09 21.01 20.41
C LYS A 146 -14.63 20.86 20.00
N LEU A 147 -13.70 21.20 20.88
CA LEU A 147 -12.28 20.90 20.69
C LEU A 147 -11.96 19.53 21.29
N ASP A 148 -11.16 18.77 20.57
CA ASP A 148 -10.49 17.58 21.09
C ASP A 148 -9.13 18.02 21.69
N ASN A 149 -8.39 17.12 22.36
CA ASN A 149 -7.12 17.51 22.99
C ASN A 149 -6.08 17.86 21.93
N CYS A 150 -5.13 18.73 22.31
CA CYS A 150 -4.00 19.04 21.45
C CYS A 150 -2.87 18.03 21.66
N TYR A 151 -2.12 17.75 20.59
CA TYR A 151 -0.92 16.92 20.66
C TYR A 151 0.28 17.69 20.13
N ILE A 152 1.35 17.74 20.93
CA ILE A 152 2.62 18.33 20.51
C ILE A 152 3.39 17.26 19.73
N LEU A 153 3.68 17.54 18.46
CA LEU A 153 4.40 16.64 17.57
C LEU A 153 5.69 17.30 17.10
N LYS A 154 6.47 16.56 16.32
CA LYS A 154 7.59 17.09 15.55
C LYS A 154 7.30 16.97 14.07
N GLY A 155 7.70 17.97 13.30
CA GLY A 155 7.63 17.94 11.85
C GLY A 155 7.18 19.26 11.27
N GLU A 156 6.60 19.19 10.09
CA GLU A 156 6.10 20.37 9.39
C GLU A 156 4.69 20.70 9.84
N PRO A 157 4.37 21.98 10.06
CA PRO A 157 2.99 22.39 10.18
C PRO A 157 2.26 22.18 8.86
N ASP A 158 0.99 21.78 8.93
CA ASP A 158 0.10 21.96 7.81
C ASP A 158 -0.02 23.45 7.53
N VAL A 159 -0.20 23.83 6.26
CA VAL A 159 -0.65 25.19 5.95
C VAL A 159 -2.17 25.11 5.99
N PRO A 160 -2.86 25.54 7.08
CA PRO A 160 -4.30 25.46 7.18
C PRO A 160 -4.82 26.60 6.31
N VAL A 161 -4.91 26.38 5.00
CA VAL A 161 -5.47 27.33 4.04
C VAL A 161 -6.73 26.66 3.53
N GLY A 162 -7.89 27.17 3.97
CA GLY A 162 -9.12 26.89 3.25
C GLY A 162 -8.93 27.28 1.77
N PRO A 163 -9.57 26.61 0.80
CA PRO A 163 -9.36 26.91 -0.62
C PRO A 163 -9.54 28.42 -0.86
N LEU A 164 -8.44 29.09 -1.22
CA LEU A 164 -8.30 30.52 -1.55
C LEU A 164 -8.56 31.50 -0.38
N ASN A 165 -7.55 31.82 0.44
CA ASN A 165 -7.42 33.04 1.28
C ASN A 165 -8.63 33.50 2.16
N GLU A 166 -9.70 32.71 2.29
CA GLU A 166 -10.99 33.10 2.88
C GLU A 166 -11.53 32.01 3.83
N GLY A 167 -10.67 31.50 4.72
CA GLY A 167 -11.15 30.65 5.81
C GLY A 167 -12.07 31.43 6.76
N LYS A 168 -13.30 30.94 6.99
CA LYS A 168 -14.30 31.59 7.87
C LYS A 168 -13.85 31.61 9.33
N TYR A 169 -13.06 30.62 9.74
CA TYR A 169 -12.58 30.45 11.09
C TYR A 169 -11.08 30.74 11.16
N LYS A 170 -10.58 31.05 12.36
CA LYS A 170 -9.17 31.27 12.63
C LYS A 170 -8.71 30.38 13.75
N VAL A 171 -7.53 29.79 13.60
CA VAL A 171 -6.76 29.23 14.71
C VAL A 171 -5.68 30.22 15.10
N GLN A 172 -5.49 30.45 16.39
CA GLN A 172 -4.49 31.38 16.90
C GLN A 172 -3.72 30.80 18.09
N CYS A 173 -2.40 30.97 18.08
CA CYS A 173 -1.56 30.79 19.25
C CYS A 173 -1.35 32.15 19.92
N ILE A 174 -1.68 32.26 21.20
CA ILE A 174 -1.70 33.51 21.95
C ILE A 174 -0.79 33.39 23.18
N SER A 175 0.05 34.40 23.41
CA SER A 175 0.90 34.49 24.60
C SER A 175 0.10 34.84 25.85
N SER A 176 0.71 34.68 27.03
CA SER A 176 0.07 35.06 28.30
C SER A 176 -0.18 36.57 28.43
N SER A 177 0.51 37.39 27.64
CA SER A 177 0.29 38.84 27.53
C SER A 177 -0.81 39.22 26.53
N GLY A 178 -1.42 38.25 25.84
CA GLY A 178 -2.42 38.46 24.80
C GLY A 178 -1.86 38.76 23.41
N LYS A 179 -0.54 38.64 23.21
CA LYS A 179 0.10 38.83 21.89
C LYS A 179 -0.24 37.63 21.00
N ILE A 180 -0.68 37.90 19.78
CA ILE A 180 -0.88 36.86 18.75
C ILE A 180 0.50 36.44 18.23
N LEU A 181 0.85 35.18 18.44
CA LEU A 181 2.13 34.59 18.04
C LEU A 181 2.02 33.87 16.69
N TYR A 182 0.86 33.26 16.43
CA TYR A 182 0.53 32.61 15.17
C TYR A 182 -0.95 32.79 14.87
N SER A 183 -1.31 32.88 13.59
CA SER A 183 -2.69 32.97 13.14
C SER A 183 -2.83 32.40 11.74
N ALA A 184 -3.80 31.51 11.55
CA ALA A 184 -4.16 30.98 10.22
C ALA A 184 -5.67 30.89 10.06
N ASN A 185 -6.16 31.13 8.84
CA ASN A 185 -7.58 31.03 8.49
C ASN A 185 -7.90 29.62 7.97
N PHE A 186 -8.93 28.96 8.49
CA PHE A 186 -9.32 27.62 8.05
C PHE A 186 -10.83 27.47 7.88
N GLY A 187 -11.21 26.33 7.31
CA GLY A 187 -12.59 25.94 7.08
C GLY A 187 -13.26 26.76 5.98
N THR A 188 -14.50 26.37 5.67
CA THR A 188 -15.36 27.03 4.67
C THR A 188 -16.73 27.29 5.28
N GLU A 189 -17.64 27.87 4.48
CA GLU A 189 -19.02 28.00 4.92
C GLU A 189 -19.66 26.62 5.15
N LEU A 190 -20.27 26.45 6.32
CA LEU A 190 -20.95 25.22 6.70
C LEU A 190 -22.19 24.99 5.83
N LYS A 191 -22.08 24.06 4.88
CA LYS A 191 -23.25 23.57 4.10
C LYS A 191 -24.08 22.56 4.91
N ASN A 192 -23.42 21.83 5.81
CA ASN A 192 -24.00 20.79 6.66
C ASN A 192 -24.14 21.28 8.12
N GLU A 193 -24.72 20.45 8.99
CA GLU A 193 -24.91 20.76 10.42
C GLU A 193 -23.59 20.92 11.20
N PHE A 194 -22.48 20.35 10.71
CA PHE A 194 -21.15 20.49 11.31
C PHE A 194 -20.02 20.34 10.27
N MET A 195 -18.81 20.75 10.67
CA MET A 195 -17.54 20.48 9.98
C MET A 195 -16.53 19.97 11.01
N ALA A 196 -15.97 18.79 10.74
CA ALA A 196 -14.78 18.34 11.43
C ALA A 196 -13.55 19.02 10.83
N PHE A 197 -12.56 19.33 11.67
CA PHE A 197 -11.27 19.83 11.25
C PHE A 197 -10.15 19.14 12.03
N GLY A 198 -8.98 19.04 11.42
CA GLY A 198 -7.77 18.53 12.02
C GLY A 198 -6.59 18.99 11.17
N PHE A 199 -5.61 19.64 11.79
CA PHE A 199 -4.40 20.11 11.14
C PHE A 199 -3.31 20.39 12.17
N SER A 200 -2.06 20.37 11.73
CA SER A 200 -0.90 20.75 12.52
C SER A 200 -0.52 22.21 12.26
N ILE A 201 -0.19 22.97 13.30
CA ILE A 201 0.28 24.36 13.20
C ILE A 201 1.63 24.53 13.89
N PRO A 202 2.40 25.58 13.61
CA PRO A 202 3.58 25.91 14.40
C PRO A 202 3.21 26.10 15.88
N LEU A 203 4.08 25.67 16.79
CA LEU A 203 3.95 25.93 18.22
C LEU A 203 5.03 26.91 18.70
N PRO A 204 4.80 28.24 18.61
CA PRO A 204 5.71 29.23 19.18
C PRO A 204 5.90 29.02 20.70
N ASP A 205 7.13 29.18 21.21
CA ASP A 205 7.47 28.87 22.61
C ASP A 205 6.64 29.64 23.66
N GLU A 206 6.28 30.90 23.36
CA GLU A 206 5.48 31.76 24.23
C GLU A 206 3.98 31.40 24.25
N THR A 207 3.54 30.38 23.49
CA THR A 207 2.13 30.01 23.39
C THR A 207 1.60 29.56 24.75
N SER A 208 0.55 30.25 25.21
CA SER A 208 -0.18 29.95 26.44
C SER A 208 -1.63 29.54 26.20
N THR A 209 -2.17 29.86 25.02
CA THR A 209 -3.54 29.57 24.65
C THR A 209 -3.62 29.31 23.16
N VAL A 210 -4.42 28.31 22.79
CA VAL A 210 -4.82 28.08 21.40
C VAL A 210 -6.31 28.34 21.30
N ALA A 211 -6.71 29.25 20.42
CA ALA A 211 -8.09 29.69 20.28
C ALA A 211 -8.61 29.45 18.87
N ILE A 212 -9.86 28.99 18.78
CA ILE A 212 -10.64 28.98 17.55
C ILE A 212 -11.57 30.18 17.54
N LYS A 213 -11.50 30.98 16.48
CA LYS A 213 -12.28 32.20 16.33
C LYS A 213 -13.12 32.21 15.07
N LYS A 214 -14.16 33.04 15.07
CA LYS A 214 -14.90 33.47 13.88
C LYS A 214 -14.97 34.99 13.88
N GLY A 215 -14.29 35.63 12.93
CA GLY A 215 -14.03 37.06 13.02
C GLY A 215 -13.22 37.39 14.28
N GLU A 216 -13.77 38.24 15.16
CA GLU A 216 -13.15 38.60 16.44
C GLU A 216 -13.65 37.79 17.64
N GLU A 217 -14.73 37.02 17.47
CA GLU A 217 -15.30 36.18 18.53
C GLU A 217 -14.45 34.93 18.75
N ILE A 218 -14.17 34.60 20.01
CA ILE A 218 -13.55 33.33 20.39
C ILE A 218 -14.68 32.31 20.59
N LEU A 219 -14.70 31.28 19.77
CA LEU A 219 -15.71 30.23 19.83
C LEU A 219 -15.35 29.16 20.88
N ASN A 220 -14.07 28.79 20.96
CA ASN A 220 -13.52 27.90 21.99
C ASN A 220 -11.99 28.05 22.06
N PHE A 221 -11.37 27.58 23.14
CA PHE A 221 -9.92 27.66 23.36
C PHE A 221 -9.43 26.54 24.28
N ILE A 222 -8.13 26.28 24.24
CA ILE A 222 -7.41 25.40 25.17
C ILE A 222 -6.25 26.20 25.79
N TYR A 223 -6.13 26.15 27.11
CA TYR A 223 -5.00 26.73 27.84
C TYR A 223 -3.86 25.72 27.90
N LYS A 224 -2.63 26.22 27.76
CA LYS A 224 -1.44 25.44 28.07
C LYS A 224 -1.27 25.38 29.59
N THR A 225 -1.24 24.18 30.12
CA THR A 225 -0.96 23.86 31.53
C THR A 225 0.53 24.09 31.84
N PRO A 226 0.90 24.39 33.10
CA PRO A 226 2.28 24.67 33.48
C PRO A 226 3.25 23.50 33.27
N ASN A 227 2.82 22.27 33.53
CA ASN A 227 3.67 21.08 33.52
C ASN A 227 3.19 20.06 32.48
N SER A 228 4.09 19.20 32.02
CA SER A 228 3.75 18.04 31.19
C SER A 228 3.41 16.85 32.08
N PRO A 229 2.50 15.96 31.65
CA PRO A 229 2.32 14.68 32.32
C PRO A 229 3.56 13.80 32.17
N ALA A 230 3.77 12.90 33.13
CA ALA A 230 4.78 11.84 33.08
C ALA A 230 4.11 10.48 32.94
N VAL A 231 4.76 9.55 32.22
CA VAL A 231 4.28 8.19 31.97
C VAL A 231 5.41 7.20 32.28
N GLU A 232 5.07 6.06 32.85
CA GLU A 232 5.96 4.92 33.06
C GLU A 232 5.23 3.63 32.68
N ILE A 233 5.70 2.95 31.64
CA ILE A 233 5.15 1.66 31.21
C ILE A 233 5.63 0.56 32.16
N ILE A 234 4.69 -0.24 32.65
CA ILE A 234 4.94 -1.39 33.55
C ILE A 234 4.94 -2.70 32.74
N LYS A 235 4.07 -2.79 31.73
CA LYS A 235 3.99 -3.93 30.81
C LYS A 235 3.86 -3.47 29.36
N PRO A 236 4.53 -4.12 28.39
CA PRO A 236 5.36 -5.33 28.52
C PRO A 236 6.65 -5.10 29.34
N SER A 237 7.20 -6.17 29.93
CA SER A 237 8.42 -6.11 30.74
C SER A 237 9.69 -6.33 29.92
N GLY A 238 9.56 -6.72 28.65
CA GLY A 238 10.65 -6.89 27.71
C GLY A 238 11.06 -8.34 27.52
N GLY A 239 11.48 -8.68 26.31
CA GLY A 239 11.98 -10.00 25.90
C GLY A 239 10.91 -11.09 25.76
N GLU A 240 9.63 -10.78 25.93
CA GLU A 240 8.56 -11.74 25.69
C GLU A 240 8.37 -12.03 24.19
N VAL A 241 7.98 -13.26 23.85
CA VAL A 241 7.45 -13.60 22.53
C VAL A 241 5.93 -13.75 22.66
N LYS A 242 5.15 -13.01 21.87
CA LYS A 242 3.68 -12.93 21.99
C LYS A 242 3.01 -12.83 20.61
N ASP A 243 1.97 -13.65 20.38
CA ASP A 243 1.30 -13.69 19.07
C ASP A 243 -0.20 -13.45 19.09
N GLU A 244 -0.87 -13.68 20.22
CA GLU A 244 -2.32 -13.55 20.32
C GLU A 244 -2.73 -12.24 20.96
N THR A 245 -2.40 -12.06 22.23
CA THR A 245 -2.75 -10.88 22.99
C THR A 245 -1.60 -10.39 23.84
N LEU A 246 -1.50 -9.07 24.00
CA LEU A 246 -0.58 -8.44 24.92
C LEU A 246 -1.33 -7.45 25.81
N ASP A 247 -1.11 -7.57 27.11
CA ASP A 247 -1.59 -6.62 28.10
C ASP A 247 -0.57 -5.51 28.30
N ILE A 248 -1.04 -4.28 28.20
CA ILE A 248 -0.28 -3.05 28.38
C ILE A 248 -0.79 -2.40 29.67
N GLU A 249 0.12 -2.07 30.57
CA GLU A 249 -0.16 -1.41 31.83
C GLU A 249 0.85 -0.31 32.05
N TRP A 250 0.42 0.86 32.52
CA TRP A 250 1.29 2.00 32.81
C TRP A 250 0.82 2.76 34.05
N LYS A 251 1.71 3.59 34.57
CA LYS A 251 1.39 4.68 35.49
C LYS A 251 1.54 6.00 34.75
N ALA A 252 0.76 6.98 35.17
CA ALA A 252 0.94 8.34 34.73
C ALA A 252 0.59 9.30 35.85
N GLU A 253 1.28 10.44 35.89
CA GLU A 253 1.08 11.49 36.87
C GLU A 253 1.13 12.84 36.15
N ASP A 254 0.22 13.74 36.54
CA ASP A 254 0.23 15.12 36.10
C ASP A 254 0.44 16.03 37.33
N PRO A 255 1.49 16.87 37.37
CA PRO A 255 1.78 17.71 38.52
C PRO A 255 0.71 18.76 38.83
N ASP A 256 -0.08 19.15 37.82
CA ASP A 256 -1.12 20.17 37.94
C ASP A 256 -2.48 19.56 38.36
N GLY A 257 -2.60 18.23 38.33
CA GLY A 257 -3.81 17.49 38.67
C GLY A 257 -4.84 17.52 37.55
N ASP A 258 -4.41 17.78 36.32
CA ASP A 258 -5.27 17.86 35.15
C ASP A 258 -5.82 16.48 34.77
N LYS A 259 -6.94 16.49 34.04
CA LYS A 259 -7.53 15.25 33.54
C LYS A 259 -6.69 14.73 32.38
N MET A 260 -6.10 13.56 32.57
CA MET A 260 -5.29 12.91 31.54
C MET A 260 -6.09 12.01 30.60
N TYR A 261 -5.60 11.92 29.37
CA TYR A 261 -6.01 10.94 28.37
C TYR A 261 -4.78 10.28 27.78
N TYR A 262 -4.92 9.05 27.30
CA TYR A 262 -3.82 8.23 26.80
C TYR A 262 -4.05 7.81 25.35
N SER A 263 -2.96 7.76 24.58
CA SER A 263 -2.91 7.18 23.25
C SER A 263 -1.86 6.06 23.23
N ILE A 264 -2.22 4.93 22.63
CA ILE A 264 -1.38 3.72 22.59
C ILE A 264 -0.95 3.50 21.15
N LEU A 265 0.36 3.42 20.94
CA LEU A 265 0.96 3.17 19.64
C LEU A 265 1.82 1.91 19.69
N TYR A 266 1.85 1.20 18.57
CA TYR A 266 2.64 -0.02 18.37
C TYR A 266 3.62 0.18 17.22
N SER A 267 4.85 -0.28 17.41
CA SER A 267 5.85 -0.38 16.36
C SER A 267 6.30 -1.82 16.23
N TYR A 268 6.46 -2.29 15.00
CA TYR A 268 7.04 -3.60 14.68
C TYR A 268 8.49 -3.50 14.19
N ASN A 269 9.00 -2.28 14.02
CA ASN A 269 10.29 -1.97 13.41
C ASN A 269 11.11 -0.99 14.25
N GLU A 270 11.37 -1.32 15.51
CA GLU A 270 12.28 -0.57 16.39
C GLU A 270 11.94 0.92 16.57
N GLY A 271 10.67 1.29 16.36
CA GLY A 271 10.20 2.66 16.47
C GLY A 271 10.38 3.53 15.23
N GLU A 272 10.80 2.97 14.10
CA GLU A 272 10.84 3.67 12.80
C GLU A 272 9.44 4.10 12.36
N SER A 273 8.44 3.23 12.55
CA SER A 273 7.03 3.51 12.25
C SER A 273 6.13 3.17 13.44
N TRP A 274 4.97 3.84 13.53
CA TRP A 274 4.04 3.69 14.63
C TRP A 274 2.59 3.58 14.14
N ILE A 275 1.88 2.54 14.60
CA ILE A 275 0.47 2.29 14.36
C ILE A 275 -0.31 2.73 15.60
N ALA A 276 -1.26 3.66 15.45
CA ALA A 276 -2.15 4.05 16.54
C ALA A 276 -3.18 2.93 16.82
N LEU A 277 -3.17 2.38 18.02
CA LEU A 277 -4.08 1.31 18.45
C LEU A 277 -5.30 1.82 19.21
N ALA A 278 -5.09 2.90 19.98
CA ALA A 278 -6.13 3.59 20.73
C ALA A 278 -5.75 5.06 20.90
N MET A 279 -6.74 5.94 20.93
CA MET A 279 -6.57 7.36 21.18
C MET A 279 -7.59 7.83 22.20
N GLU A 280 -7.19 8.79 23.04
CA GLU A 280 -8.07 9.48 23.97
C GLU A 280 -8.78 8.57 25.00
N ILE A 281 -8.12 7.48 25.43
CA ILE A 281 -8.64 6.60 26.48
C ILE A 281 -8.32 7.15 27.87
N ASN A 282 -9.04 6.71 28.90
CA ASN A 282 -8.87 7.21 30.28
C ASN A 282 -8.48 6.12 31.28
N GLU A 283 -8.40 4.88 30.82
CA GLU A 283 -7.92 3.73 31.56
C GLU A 283 -6.39 3.64 31.47
N THR A 284 -5.74 3.16 32.53
CA THR A 284 -4.28 2.97 32.58
C THR A 284 -3.85 1.54 32.20
N LYS A 285 -4.69 0.87 31.42
CA LYS A 285 -4.46 -0.48 30.91
C LYS A 285 -5.15 -0.67 29.57
N TYR A 286 -4.55 -1.47 28.69
CA TYR A 286 -5.10 -1.79 27.39
C TYR A 286 -4.66 -3.19 26.95
N THR A 287 -5.56 -3.96 26.35
CA THR A 287 -5.22 -5.29 25.82
C THR A 287 -5.30 -5.23 24.30
N ILE A 288 -4.19 -5.58 23.64
CA ILE A 288 -4.07 -5.60 22.19
C ILE A 288 -4.25 -7.02 21.65
N ASN A 289 -4.78 -7.13 20.44
CA ASN A 289 -4.82 -8.38 19.69
C ASN A 289 -3.71 -8.35 18.62
N LEU A 290 -2.64 -9.08 18.87
CA LEU A 290 -1.43 -9.14 18.05
C LEU A 290 -1.62 -9.91 16.75
N SER A 291 -2.61 -10.82 16.67
CA SER A 291 -2.90 -11.57 15.44
C SER A 291 -3.34 -10.69 14.26
N LYS A 292 -3.64 -9.41 14.51
CA LYS A 292 -4.07 -8.42 13.52
C LYS A 292 -3.03 -7.33 13.25
N LEU A 293 -1.85 -7.45 13.85
CA LEU A 293 -0.79 -6.45 13.78
C LEU A 293 0.46 -7.05 13.15
N PRO A 294 1.26 -6.27 12.42
CA PRO A 294 2.53 -6.75 11.87
C PRO A 294 3.44 -7.29 12.97
N GLY A 295 4.12 -8.39 12.73
CA GLY A 295 5.14 -9.02 13.56
C GLY A 295 6.50 -8.36 13.38
N GLY A 296 7.41 -8.67 14.29
CA GLY A 296 8.76 -8.14 14.31
C GLY A 296 9.55 -8.60 15.51
N ASP A 297 10.87 -8.69 15.36
CA ASP A 297 11.77 -9.16 16.41
C ASP A 297 11.97 -8.13 17.53
N GLN A 298 11.76 -6.84 17.23
CA GLN A 298 11.92 -5.74 18.17
C GLN A 298 10.71 -4.79 18.12
N CYS A 299 9.57 -5.34 18.50
CA CYS A 299 8.33 -4.58 18.64
C CYS A 299 8.38 -3.69 19.90
N LEU A 300 7.70 -2.55 19.84
CA LEU A 300 7.64 -1.56 20.92
C LEU A 300 6.20 -1.06 21.12
N ILE A 301 5.87 -0.73 22.38
CA ILE A 301 4.68 0.04 22.73
C ILE A 301 5.09 1.44 23.14
N LYS A 302 4.37 2.45 22.66
CA LYS A 302 4.47 3.83 23.15
C LYS A 302 3.15 4.25 23.74
N VAL A 303 3.19 4.75 24.96
CA VAL A 303 2.04 5.35 25.64
C VAL A 303 2.26 6.84 25.73
N VAL A 304 1.40 7.62 25.10
CA VAL A 304 1.41 9.08 25.15
C VAL A 304 0.29 9.54 26.08
N ALA A 305 0.62 10.24 27.15
CA ALA A 305 -0.35 10.96 27.99
C ALA A 305 -0.47 12.41 27.52
N THR A 306 -1.69 12.92 27.52
CA THR A 306 -1.98 14.35 27.35
C THR A 306 -2.86 14.85 28.49
N ASP A 307 -2.60 16.07 28.94
CA ASP A 307 -3.43 16.81 29.89
C ASP A 307 -4.45 17.74 29.18
N GLY A 308 -4.55 17.63 27.85
CA GLY A 308 -5.33 18.51 26.98
C GLY A 308 -4.48 19.46 26.14
N PHE A 309 -3.24 19.74 26.53
CA PHE A 309 -2.31 20.56 25.76
C PHE A 309 -0.89 20.00 25.71
N ASN A 310 -0.28 19.78 26.88
CA ASN A 310 1.04 19.20 26.97
C ASN A 310 0.94 17.69 26.79
N ILE A 311 2.08 17.10 26.45
CA ILE A 311 2.22 15.65 26.38
C ILE A 311 3.44 15.19 27.16
N GLY A 312 3.39 13.94 27.59
CA GLY A 312 4.52 13.13 27.99
C GLY A 312 4.31 11.72 27.48
N TYR A 313 5.38 10.97 27.32
CA TYR A 313 5.28 9.60 26.84
C TYR A 313 6.37 8.73 27.41
N ASP A 314 6.14 7.43 27.34
CA ASP A 314 7.14 6.41 27.57
C ASP A 314 7.09 5.37 26.45
N VAL A 315 8.20 4.67 26.25
CA VAL A 315 8.34 3.59 25.27
C VAL A 315 8.78 2.35 26.02
N SER A 316 8.08 1.23 25.80
CA SER A 316 8.37 -0.03 26.47
C SER A 316 9.74 -0.58 26.10
N GLU A 317 10.23 -1.52 26.90
CA GLU A 317 11.25 -2.46 26.46
C GLU A 317 10.76 -3.26 25.23
N SER A 318 11.69 -3.79 24.45
CA SER A 318 11.37 -4.53 23.22
C SER A 318 10.83 -5.92 23.51
N PHE A 319 9.92 -6.38 22.65
CA PHE A 319 9.36 -7.73 22.67
C PHE A 319 9.23 -8.24 21.23
N THR A 320 9.02 -9.54 21.07
CA THR A 320 8.88 -10.18 19.76
C THR A 320 7.43 -10.55 19.50
N VAL A 321 6.98 -10.28 18.28
CA VAL A 321 5.70 -10.77 17.75
C VAL A 321 6.04 -11.58 16.53
N ASN A 322 5.62 -12.85 16.48
CA ASN A 322 5.94 -13.67 15.32
C ASN A 322 5.31 -13.09 14.06
N ASP A 323 6.09 -13.23 12.99
CA ASP A 323 5.71 -12.91 11.64
C ASP A 323 4.48 -13.71 11.22
N LYS A 324 3.66 -13.13 10.35
CA LYS A 324 2.41 -13.77 9.90
C LYS A 324 2.58 -14.28 8.50
N ALA A 325 1.86 -15.37 8.21
CA ALA A 325 1.78 -15.85 6.85
C ALA A 325 0.94 -14.86 6.01
N PRO A 326 1.33 -14.64 4.74
CA PRO A 326 0.62 -13.74 3.86
C PRO A 326 -0.79 -14.26 3.58
N LEU A 327 -1.71 -13.33 3.32
CA LEU A 327 -3.05 -13.63 2.83
C LEU A 327 -3.03 -13.83 1.31
N ALA A 328 -3.33 -15.05 0.89
CA ALA A 328 -3.62 -15.41 -0.49
C ALA A 328 -5.14 -15.51 -0.71
N LEU A 329 -5.68 -14.80 -1.69
CA LEU A 329 -7.11 -14.90 -2.05
C LEU A 329 -7.29 -15.00 -3.57
N ILE A 330 -8.03 -16.03 -4.01
CA ILE A 330 -8.45 -16.13 -5.41
C ILE A 330 -9.75 -15.35 -5.61
N LYS A 331 -9.70 -14.30 -6.44
CA LYS A 331 -10.84 -13.46 -6.83
C LYS A 331 -11.57 -14.01 -8.06
N SER A 332 -10.84 -14.65 -8.96
CA SER A 332 -11.35 -15.27 -10.18
C SER A 332 -10.43 -16.41 -10.61
N PRO A 333 -10.95 -17.50 -11.19
CA PRO A 333 -12.37 -17.83 -11.34
C PRO A 333 -13.04 -18.22 -10.02
N LYS A 334 -14.34 -18.48 -10.04
CA LYS A 334 -15.04 -19.01 -8.86
C LYS A 334 -14.82 -20.51 -8.72
N ASP A 335 -14.87 -20.99 -7.49
CA ASP A 335 -14.86 -22.43 -7.23
C ASP A 335 -16.05 -23.13 -7.93
N GLY A 336 -15.74 -24.21 -8.63
CA GLY A 336 -16.66 -25.01 -9.44
C GLY A 336 -16.95 -24.48 -10.85
N GLU A 337 -16.29 -23.40 -11.29
CA GLU A 337 -16.51 -22.84 -12.64
C GLU A 337 -16.04 -23.79 -13.75
N LYS A 338 -16.72 -23.74 -14.90
CA LYS A 338 -16.50 -24.65 -16.02
C LYS A 338 -16.19 -23.86 -17.28
N PHE A 339 -15.20 -24.31 -18.02
CA PHE A 339 -14.72 -23.71 -19.26
C PHE A 339 -14.67 -24.76 -20.37
N GLU A 340 -14.85 -24.34 -21.62
CA GLU A 340 -14.63 -25.21 -22.78
C GLU A 340 -13.12 -25.38 -23.04
N ILE A 341 -12.73 -26.42 -23.78
CA ILE A 341 -11.32 -26.66 -24.11
C ILE A 341 -10.80 -25.51 -24.99
N GLY A 342 -9.69 -24.90 -24.59
CA GLY A 342 -9.09 -23.76 -25.31
C GLY A 342 -9.71 -22.41 -24.96
N GLU A 343 -10.69 -22.37 -24.04
CA GLU A 343 -11.24 -21.12 -23.53
C GLU A 343 -10.23 -20.42 -22.60
N GLU A 344 -10.11 -19.10 -22.73
CA GLU A 344 -9.24 -18.29 -21.88
C GLU A 344 -9.82 -18.22 -20.45
N VAL A 345 -9.08 -18.72 -19.48
CA VAL A 345 -9.36 -18.61 -18.04
C VAL A 345 -8.58 -17.44 -17.47
N SER A 346 -9.28 -16.47 -16.88
CA SER A 346 -8.67 -15.35 -16.16
C SER A 346 -8.50 -15.67 -14.68
N LEU A 347 -7.25 -15.95 -14.30
CA LEU A 347 -6.82 -16.11 -12.91
C LEU A 347 -6.54 -14.73 -12.32
N LYS A 348 -7.17 -14.40 -11.20
CA LYS A 348 -6.93 -13.14 -10.47
C LYS A 348 -6.80 -13.44 -8.99
N GLY A 349 -5.65 -13.12 -8.43
CA GLY A 349 -5.29 -13.30 -7.04
C GLY A 349 -5.17 -11.96 -6.34
N ILE A 350 -5.21 -11.98 -5.01
CA ILE A 350 -4.83 -10.88 -4.15
C ILE A 350 -3.81 -11.44 -3.18
N ALA A 351 -2.60 -10.86 -3.18
CA ALA A 351 -1.58 -11.09 -2.18
C ALA A 351 -1.53 -9.89 -1.24
N TYR A 352 -1.54 -10.16 0.06
CA TYR A 352 -1.44 -9.12 1.08
C TYR A 352 -0.70 -9.67 2.29
N ASP A 353 0.16 -8.88 2.88
CA ASP A 353 0.85 -9.21 4.11
C ASP A 353 0.82 -8.02 5.07
N LEU A 354 0.79 -8.29 6.38
CA LEU A 354 0.68 -7.21 7.38
C LEU A 354 2.03 -6.51 7.56
N GLU A 355 3.12 -7.26 7.49
CA GLU A 355 4.50 -6.84 7.67
C GLU A 355 5.05 -6.20 6.38
N ASP A 356 4.74 -6.81 5.23
CA ASP A 356 5.25 -6.40 3.91
C ASP A 356 4.20 -5.57 3.13
N THR A 357 3.91 -4.36 3.62
CA THR A 357 2.89 -3.47 3.01
C THR A 357 3.30 -2.84 1.67
N GLU A 358 4.59 -2.90 1.31
CA GLU A 358 5.06 -2.60 -0.03
C GLU A 358 5.11 -3.90 -0.84
N HIS A 359 4.21 -4.05 -1.83
CA HIS A 359 4.02 -5.26 -2.66
C HIS A 359 5.30 -5.85 -3.31
N SER A 360 6.46 -5.20 -3.22
CA SER A 360 7.73 -5.64 -3.80
C SER A 360 8.38 -6.86 -3.13
N GLU A 361 7.89 -7.27 -1.95
CA GLU A 361 8.53 -8.33 -1.16
C GLU A 361 7.76 -9.65 -1.17
N LEU A 362 6.54 -9.66 -1.71
CA LEU A 362 5.74 -10.88 -1.88
C LEU A 362 6.02 -11.54 -3.24
N THR A 363 6.20 -12.85 -3.22
CA THR A 363 6.26 -13.69 -4.43
C THR A 363 4.97 -14.48 -4.57
N VAL A 364 4.46 -14.60 -5.80
CA VAL A 364 3.20 -15.30 -6.08
C VAL A 364 3.39 -16.39 -7.12
N GLU A 365 2.70 -17.51 -6.97
CA GLU A 365 2.72 -18.65 -7.90
C GLU A 365 1.30 -19.20 -8.10
N TRP A 366 0.93 -19.45 -9.35
CA TRP A 366 -0.26 -20.22 -9.71
C TRP A 366 0.14 -21.62 -10.15
N SER A 367 -0.56 -22.64 -9.67
CA SER A 367 -0.37 -24.03 -10.13
C SER A 367 -1.69 -24.77 -10.36
N SER A 368 -1.64 -25.77 -11.24
CA SER A 368 -2.71 -26.69 -11.61
C SER A 368 -2.30 -28.11 -11.23
N SER A 369 -3.20 -28.86 -10.60
CA SER A 369 -2.99 -30.28 -10.28
C SER A 369 -2.70 -31.17 -11.49
N LEU A 370 -3.03 -30.71 -12.71
CA LEU A 370 -2.81 -31.46 -13.96
C LEU A 370 -1.67 -30.89 -14.82
N ASP A 371 -1.46 -29.58 -14.79
CA ASP A 371 -0.53 -28.90 -15.72
C ASP A 371 0.72 -28.33 -15.02
N GLY A 372 0.79 -28.42 -13.69
CA GLY A 372 1.88 -27.84 -12.91
C GLY A 372 1.79 -26.32 -12.84
N ILE A 373 2.92 -25.64 -12.87
CA ILE A 373 3.00 -24.18 -12.68
C ILE A 373 2.42 -23.45 -13.89
N LEU A 374 1.55 -22.49 -13.62
CA LEU A 374 0.84 -21.69 -14.62
C LEU A 374 1.44 -20.28 -14.78
N GLY A 375 2.06 -19.73 -13.73
CA GLY A 375 2.74 -18.44 -13.79
C GLY A 375 2.93 -17.79 -12.42
N TYR A 376 3.52 -16.59 -12.41
CA TYR A 376 4.01 -15.89 -11.20
C TYR A 376 3.48 -14.46 -11.06
N GLU A 377 2.37 -14.14 -11.72
CA GLU A 377 1.71 -12.83 -11.61
C GLU A 377 0.38 -12.97 -10.88
N GLU A 378 -0.07 -11.90 -10.20
CA GLU A 378 -1.36 -11.89 -9.52
C GLU A 378 -2.53 -12.07 -10.51
N GLU A 379 -2.37 -11.60 -11.75
CA GLU A 379 -3.34 -11.78 -12.82
C GLU A 379 -2.71 -12.51 -14.01
N LEU A 380 -3.31 -13.64 -14.40
CA LEU A 380 -2.92 -14.43 -15.57
C LEU A 380 -4.12 -14.71 -16.46
N LYS A 381 -3.85 -14.87 -17.75
CA LYS A 381 -4.81 -15.36 -18.75
C LYS A 381 -4.24 -16.63 -19.36
N ILE A 382 -4.92 -17.76 -19.14
CA ILE A 382 -4.44 -19.09 -19.54
C ILE A 382 -5.49 -19.73 -20.44
N ASP A 383 -5.12 -20.10 -21.67
CA ASP A 383 -6.02 -20.70 -22.67
C ASP A 383 -5.63 -22.13 -23.05
N ASN A 384 -4.61 -22.70 -22.38
CA ASN A 384 -4.00 -23.98 -22.74
C ASN A 384 -4.10 -25.06 -21.64
N LEU A 385 -5.01 -24.90 -20.68
CA LEU A 385 -5.25 -25.92 -19.64
C LEU A 385 -5.72 -27.24 -20.26
N SER A 386 -5.20 -28.37 -19.75
CA SER A 386 -5.59 -29.70 -20.24
C SER A 386 -7.06 -30.01 -19.95
N LYS A 387 -7.66 -30.98 -20.67
CA LYS A 387 -9.04 -31.41 -20.38
C LYS A 387 -9.07 -32.13 -19.03
N GLY A 388 -9.94 -31.70 -18.12
CA GLY A 388 -10.12 -32.38 -16.84
C GLY A 388 -10.60 -31.49 -15.71
N LYS A 389 -10.57 -32.05 -14.50
CA LYS A 389 -10.82 -31.32 -13.25
C LYS A 389 -9.48 -30.84 -12.69
N HIS A 390 -9.33 -29.54 -12.52
CA HIS A 390 -8.13 -28.91 -12.00
C HIS A 390 -8.39 -28.43 -10.59
N GLU A 391 -7.47 -28.72 -9.67
CA GLU A 391 -7.29 -27.92 -8.47
C GLU A 391 -6.28 -26.82 -8.80
N ILE A 392 -6.75 -25.58 -8.81
CA ILE A 392 -5.93 -24.40 -9.02
C ILE A 392 -5.54 -23.86 -7.65
N THR A 393 -4.23 -23.77 -7.42
CA THR A 393 -3.65 -23.21 -6.19
C THR A 393 -2.99 -21.87 -6.51
N PHE A 394 -3.32 -20.86 -5.72
CA PHE A 394 -2.62 -19.58 -5.68
C PHE A 394 -1.82 -19.53 -4.38
N THR A 395 -0.50 -19.47 -4.51
CA THR A 395 0.46 -19.48 -3.41
C THR A 395 1.14 -18.12 -3.34
N VAL A 396 1.21 -17.54 -2.14
CA VAL A 396 1.91 -16.29 -1.85
C VAL A 396 2.99 -16.61 -0.81
N THR A 397 4.22 -16.17 -1.05
CA THR A 397 5.35 -16.33 -0.12
C THR A 397 5.96 -14.97 0.19
N ASP A 398 6.14 -14.67 1.48
CA ASP A 398 6.74 -13.41 1.95
C ASP A 398 8.27 -13.44 1.94
N SER A 399 8.88 -12.33 2.37
CA SER A 399 10.33 -12.12 2.44
C SER A 399 11.05 -13.06 3.43
N MET A 400 10.32 -13.52 4.45
CA MET A 400 10.80 -14.42 5.50
C MET A 400 10.56 -15.91 5.18
N GLY A 401 9.83 -16.18 4.10
CA GLY A 401 9.52 -17.51 3.59
C GLY A 401 8.24 -18.12 4.17
N ASN A 402 7.38 -17.37 4.86
CA ASN A 402 6.06 -17.90 5.22
C ASN A 402 5.16 -17.93 3.98
N VAL A 403 4.22 -18.88 3.99
CA VAL A 403 3.42 -19.22 2.82
C VAL A 403 1.94 -19.16 3.14
N GLY A 404 1.21 -18.41 2.31
CA GLY A 404 -0.25 -18.39 2.23
C GLY A 404 -0.74 -19.09 0.98
N GLU A 405 -1.82 -19.88 1.08
CA GLU A 405 -2.43 -20.56 -0.08
C GLU A 405 -3.93 -20.36 -0.15
N SER A 406 -4.46 -20.23 -1.36
CA SER A 406 -5.88 -20.33 -1.68
C SER A 406 -6.09 -21.35 -2.80
N LYS A 407 -7.16 -22.15 -2.72
CA LYS A 407 -7.44 -23.22 -3.69
C LYS A 407 -8.87 -23.14 -4.20
N ILE A 408 -9.04 -23.42 -5.49
CA ILE A 408 -10.35 -23.59 -6.12
C ILE A 408 -10.31 -24.78 -7.08
N ILE A 409 -11.47 -25.32 -7.39
CA ILE A 409 -11.67 -26.35 -8.40
C ILE A 409 -12.28 -25.71 -9.66
N ILE A 410 -11.72 -26.00 -10.82
CA ILE A 410 -12.35 -25.69 -12.12
C ILE A 410 -12.40 -26.94 -13.01
N THR A 411 -13.29 -26.93 -14.00
CA THR A 411 -13.39 -28.03 -14.99
C THR A 411 -13.19 -27.51 -16.40
N ILE A 412 -12.27 -28.13 -17.14
CA ILE A 412 -11.99 -27.83 -18.54
C ILE A 412 -12.55 -28.93 -19.44
N GLY A 413 -13.43 -28.52 -20.35
CA GLY A 413 -14.18 -29.41 -21.23
C GLY A 413 -15.37 -30.07 -20.54
N ARG A 414 -16.20 -30.72 -21.36
CA ARG A 414 -17.35 -31.48 -20.84
C ARG A 414 -16.86 -32.79 -20.23
N GLU A 415 -17.38 -33.09 -19.04
CA GLU A 415 -17.42 -34.47 -18.56
C GLU A 415 -18.16 -35.29 -19.62
N GLU A 416 -17.46 -36.23 -20.24
CA GLU A 416 -18.15 -37.27 -20.99
C GLU A 416 -18.93 -38.05 -19.94
N GLU A 417 -20.24 -37.81 -19.85
CA GLU A 417 -21.13 -38.79 -19.24
C GLU A 417 -20.82 -40.10 -19.96
N SER A 418 -20.23 -41.05 -19.24
CA SER A 418 -20.04 -42.39 -19.76
C SER A 418 -21.43 -42.91 -20.10
N PHE A 419 -21.79 -42.85 -21.38
CA PHE A 419 -22.94 -43.51 -21.97
C PHE A 419 -22.70 -45.03 -22.00
N ILE A 420 -22.18 -45.61 -20.92
CA ILE A 420 -22.13 -47.05 -20.65
C ILE A 420 -23.17 -47.38 -19.57
N GLY A 421 -24.37 -46.84 -19.76
CA GLY A 421 -25.57 -47.21 -18.98
C GLY A 421 -26.83 -47.37 -19.84
N GLY A 422 -26.75 -47.15 -21.16
CA GLY A 422 -27.94 -47.04 -22.02
C GLY A 422 -27.95 -47.93 -23.27
N LEU A 423 -27.03 -48.88 -23.42
CA LEU A 423 -27.06 -49.78 -24.59
C LEU A 423 -26.39 -51.14 -24.31
N LEU A 424 -27.01 -51.98 -23.48
CA LEU A 424 -26.95 -53.46 -23.57
C LEU A 424 -27.83 -54.13 -22.49
N THR A 425 -29.13 -53.88 -22.54
CA THR A 425 -30.12 -54.93 -22.26
C THR A 425 -30.96 -55.12 -23.52
N TRP A 426 -30.40 -55.87 -24.47
CA TRP A 426 -31.25 -56.64 -25.38
C TRP A 426 -31.91 -57.73 -24.52
N GLU A 427 -32.96 -57.36 -23.79
CA GLU A 427 -33.96 -58.36 -23.43
C GLU A 427 -34.55 -58.89 -24.74
N PRO A 428 -34.72 -60.20 -24.88
CA PRO A 428 -35.19 -60.77 -26.12
C PRO A 428 -36.61 -60.26 -26.38
N VAL A 429 -36.83 -59.62 -27.53
CA VAL A 429 -38.16 -59.34 -28.09
C VAL A 429 -38.90 -60.63 -28.51
N ALA A 430 -38.62 -61.75 -27.83
CA ALA A 430 -39.25 -63.05 -28.02
C ALA A 430 -40.61 -63.17 -27.28
N GLY A 431 -41.06 -62.13 -26.57
CA GLY A 431 -42.33 -62.17 -25.81
C GLY A 431 -43.56 -61.62 -26.53
N TYR A 432 -43.42 -60.70 -27.49
CA TYR A 432 -44.56 -59.97 -28.07
C TYR A 432 -44.94 -60.35 -29.51
N LEU A 433 -44.09 -61.10 -30.23
CA LEU A 433 -44.46 -61.66 -31.54
C LEU A 433 -45.23 -63.00 -31.43
N ILE A 434 -45.16 -63.69 -30.28
CA ILE A 434 -45.84 -64.99 -30.08
C ILE A 434 -47.29 -64.82 -29.61
N ILE A 435 -47.65 -63.74 -28.91
CA ILE A 435 -49.03 -63.52 -28.47
C ILE A 435 -49.94 -63.07 -29.63
N ILE A 436 -49.42 -62.31 -30.60
CA ILE A 436 -50.21 -61.90 -31.79
C ILE A 436 -50.38 -63.07 -32.78
N ILE A 437 -49.39 -63.96 -32.93
CA ILE A 437 -49.50 -65.13 -33.82
C ILE A 437 -50.41 -66.23 -33.20
N THR A 438 -50.45 -66.37 -31.87
CA THR A 438 -51.32 -67.38 -31.22
C THR A 438 -52.80 -66.97 -31.22
N ILE A 439 -53.11 -65.67 -31.10
CA ILE A 439 -54.50 -65.15 -31.18
C ILE A 439 -55.05 -65.25 -32.63
N VAL A 440 -54.21 -65.06 -33.65
CA VAL A 440 -54.62 -65.23 -35.06
C VAL A 440 -54.84 -66.72 -35.42
N ILE A 441 -54.02 -67.64 -34.89
CA ILE A 441 -54.19 -69.09 -35.15
C ILE A 441 -55.43 -69.67 -34.41
N ILE A 442 -55.71 -69.25 -33.17
CA ILE A 442 -56.90 -69.71 -32.42
C ILE A 442 -58.21 -69.19 -33.05
N THR A 443 -58.19 -67.98 -33.63
CA THR A 443 -59.36 -67.42 -34.34
C THR A 443 -59.62 -68.14 -35.67
N VAL A 444 -58.57 -68.54 -36.41
CA VAL A 444 -58.70 -69.31 -37.66
C VAL A 444 -59.13 -70.77 -37.42
N ILE A 445 -58.73 -71.41 -36.31
CA ILE A 445 -59.17 -72.77 -35.95
C ILE A 445 -60.62 -72.78 -35.43
N SER A 446 -61.06 -71.72 -34.74
CA SER A 446 -62.44 -71.59 -34.24
C SER A 446 -63.45 -71.33 -35.37
N ILE A 447 -63.03 -70.67 -36.46
CA ILE A 447 -63.87 -70.44 -37.65
C ILE A 447 -63.95 -71.70 -38.56
N LYS A 448 -62.93 -72.57 -38.58
CA LYS A 448 -62.99 -73.85 -39.31
C LYS A 448 -63.78 -74.95 -38.60
N ARG A 449 -63.87 -74.96 -37.26
CA ARG A 449 -64.69 -75.95 -36.51
C ARG A 449 -66.20 -75.66 -36.45
N ARG A 450 -66.65 -74.45 -36.81
CA ARG A 450 -68.09 -74.11 -36.92
C ARG A 450 -68.71 -74.39 -38.30
N LYS A 451 -67.93 -74.83 -39.31
CA LYS A 451 -68.43 -75.21 -40.65
C LYS A 451 -68.46 -76.73 -40.92
N GLY A 452 -68.34 -77.57 -39.90
CA GLY A 452 -68.33 -79.04 -40.02
C GLY A 452 -69.31 -79.80 -39.09
N ARG A 453 -70.36 -79.14 -38.59
CA ARG A 453 -71.51 -79.80 -37.94
C ARG A 453 -72.81 -79.15 -38.43
N LYS A 454 -73.25 -79.60 -39.59
CA LYS A 454 -74.65 -79.90 -39.92
C LYS A 454 -74.64 -81.16 -40.75
#